data_AF-A0A8E3B527-F1
#
_entry.id   AF-A0A8E3B527-F1
#
_cell.length_a   1.000
_cell.length_b   1.000
_cell.length_c   1.000
_cell.angle_alpha   90.00
_cell.angle_beta   90.00
_cell.angle_gamma   90.00
#
_symmetry.space_group_name_H-M   'P 1'
#
loop_
_entity.id
_entity.type
_entity.pdbx_description
1 polymer ?
#
loop_
_entity_poly.entity_id
_entity_poly.type
_entity_poly.pdbx_seq_one_letter_code
_entity_poly.pdbx_strand_id
1 'polypeptide(L)'
;MHSPLPSFEKCVQAIADTLIRQELPSRETPEIAEAIGIYVLAAHAGMPDYLRLAFRILTLVFDAWSFPVAGKPFHQLSPDRRADQLRHWQFSRLKIRPALISFYRTLTFFGLYSELYKQDVECGSHREHN
;
A
#
# COMPACT_ATOMS: atom_id res chain seq x y z
N MET A 1 -2.58 4.50 -18.41
CA MET A 1 -3.43 5.72 -18.49
C MET A 1 -3.54 6.34 -17.09
N HIS A 2 -2.75 7.38 -16.80
CA HIS A 2 -2.74 8.01 -15.46
C HIS A 2 -3.95 8.93 -15.31
N SER A 3 -4.86 8.55 -14.41
CA SER A 3 -6.05 9.35 -14.08
C SER A 3 -5.60 10.53 -13.22
N PRO A 4 -5.93 11.78 -13.56
CA PRO A 4 -5.54 12.98 -12.79
C PRO A 4 -6.31 13.11 -11.46
N LEU A 5 -7.28 12.24 -11.22
CA LEU A 5 -8.16 12.27 -10.06
C LEU A 5 -7.71 11.30 -8.97
N PRO A 6 -7.98 11.62 -7.70
CA PRO A 6 -7.79 10.69 -6.61
C PRO A 6 -8.44 9.33 -6.89
N SER A 7 -7.71 8.25 -6.63
CA SER A 7 -8.18 6.90 -6.90
C SER A 7 -7.81 5.99 -5.74
N PHE A 8 -8.83 5.38 -5.14
CA PHE A 8 -8.67 4.46 -4.03
C PHE A 8 -7.70 3.33 -4.36
N GLU A 9 -7.90 2.64 -5.48
CA GLU A 9 -7.08 1.50 -5.90
C GLU A 9 -5.62 1.90 -6.16
N LYS A 10 -5.42 2.99 -6.91
CA LYS A 10 -4.06 3.48 -7.22
C LYS A 10 -3.36 3.99 -5.98
N CYS A 11 -4.09 4.58 -5.04
CA CYS A 11 -3.55 5.01 -3.76
C CYS A 11 -3.14 3.80 -2.90
N VAL A 12 -3.97 2.76 -2.81
CA VAL A 12 -3.64 1.53 -2.07
C VAL A 12 -2.40 0.86 -2.66
N GLN A 13 -2.33 0.74 -4.00
CA GLN A 13 -1.15 0.22 -4.69
C GLN A 13 0.10 1.06 -4.40
N ALA A 14 -0.01 2.39 -4.48
CA ALA A 14 1.11 3.29 -4.21
C ALA A 14 1.57 3.24 -2.74
N ILE A 15 0.64 3.05 -1.78
CA ILE A 15 0.97 2.86 -0.36
C ILE A 15 1.73 1.54 -0.19
N ALA A 16 1.21 0.44 -0.73
CA ALA A 16 1.85 -0.88 -0.64
C ALA A 16 3.26 -0.86 -1.24
N ASP A 17 3.41 -0.36 -2.47
CA ASP A 17 4.71 -0.18 -3.14
C ASP A 17 5.69 0.65 -2.28
N THR A 18 5.23 1.78 -1.74
CA THR A 18 6.09 2.64 -0.91
C THR A 18 6.53 1.94 0.38
N LEU A 19 5.64 1.19 1.02
CA LEU A 19 5.94 0.45 2.25
C LEU A 19 6.90 -0.73 1.99
N ILE A 20 6.71 -1.46 0.89
CA ILE A 20 7.60 -2.56 0.49
C ILE A 20 8.98 -2.02 0.18
N ARG A 21 9.09 -0.91 -0.56
CA ARG A 21 10.37 -0.24 -0.86
C ARG A 21 11.13 0.18 0.40
N GLN A 22 10.41 0.58 1.45
CA GLN A 22 11.02 0.93 2.74
C GLN A 22 11.54 -0.31 3.48
N GLU A 23 10.88 -1.45 3.37
CA GLU A 23 11.25 -2.67 4.09
C GLU A 23 12.30 -3.52 3.33
N LEU A 24 12.20 -3.59 2.00
CA LEU A 24 13.03 -4.39 1.13
C LEU A 24 13.69 -3.53 0.04
N PRO A 25 14.62 -2.63 0.41
CA PRO A 25 15.26 -1.73 -0.56
C PRO A 25 16.04 -2.46 -1.66
N SER A 26 16.42 -3.73 -1.45
CA SER A 26 17.23 -4.53 -2.39
C SER A 26 16.43 -5.52 -3.24
N ARG A 27 15.12 -5.70 -3.00
CA ARG A 27 14.23 -6.56 -3.79
C ARG A 27 13.17 -5.70 -4.46
N GLU A 28 13.56 -5.01 -5.53
CA GLU A 28 12.58 -4.38 -6.42
C GLU A 28 11.94 -5.47 -7.29
N THR A 29 10.86 -6.07 -6.83
CA THR A 29 10.04 -6.96 -7.64
C THR A 29 8.67 -6.32 -7.82
N PRO A 30 8.44 -5.60 -8.94
CA PRO A 30 7.15 -4.96 -9.23
C PRO A 30 5.96 -5.91 -9.12
N GLU A 31 6.17 -7.20 -9.46
CA GLU A 31 5.17 -8.26 -9.36
C GLU A 31 4.72 -8.53 -7.91
N ILE A 32 5.66 -8.54 -6.95
CA ILE A 32 5.35 -8.72 -5.52
C ILE A 32 4.51 -7.52 -5.02
N ALA A 33 4.88 -6.30 -5.42
CA ALA A 33 4.14 -5.10 -5.03
C ALA A 33 2.72 -5.07 -5.61
N GLU A 34 2.54 -5.50 -6.85
CA GLU A 34 1.22 -5.64 -7.47
C GLU A 34 0.36 -6.71 -6.77
N ALA A 35 0.93 -7.90 -6.53
CA ALA A 35 0.25 -8.99 -5.82
C ALA A 35 -0.20 -8.56 -4.42
N ILE A 36 0.64 -7.84 -3.68
CA ILE A 36 0.30 -7.31 -2.35
C ILE A 36 -0.77 -6.23 -2.46
N GLY A 37 -0.70 -5.34 -3.46
CA GLY A 37 -1.76 -4.36 -3.72
C GLY A 37 -3.13 -5.03 -3.94
N ILE A 38 -3.17 -6.10 -4.73
CA ILE A 38 -4.36 -6.91 -4.96
C ILE A 38 -4.84 -7.56 -3.66
N TYR A 39 -3.93 -8.13 -2.86
CA TYR A 39 -4.26 -8.71 -1.56
C TYR A 39 -4.89 -7.67 -0.61
N VAL A 40 -4.33 -6.46 -0.52
CA VAL A 40 -4.85 -5.38 0.33
C VAL A 40 -6.25 -4.96 -0.14
N LEU A 41 -6.47 -4.87 -1.45
CA LEU A 41 -7.80 -4.55 -2.01
C LEU A 41 -8.82 -5.65 -1.71
N ALA A 42 -8.43 -6.92 -1.80
CA ALA A 42 -9.28 -8.06 -1.45
C ALA A 42 -9.63 -8.06 0.04
N ALA A 43 -8.67 -7.81 0.93
CA ALA A 43 -8.92 -7.65 2.36
C ALA A 43 -9.93 -6.52 2.63
N HIS A 44 -9.83 -5.43 1.87
CA HIS A 44 -10.76 -4.31 1.95
C HIS A 44 -12.18 -4.66 1.47
N ALA A 45 -12.30 -5.50 0.44
CA ALA A 45 -13.58 -6.00 -0.05
C ALA A 45 -14.27 -6.89 1.00
N GLY A 46 -13.51 -7.63 1.81
CA GLY A 46 -14.04 -8.45 2.91
C GLY A 46 -14.59 -7.67 4.12
N MET A 47 -14.40 -6.35 4.19
CA MET A 47 -14.87 -5.53 5.31
C MET A 47 -16.40 -5.34 5.32
N PRO A 48 -17.03 -5.12 6.49
CA PRO A 48 -18.40 -4.63 6.58
C PRO A 48 -18.59 -3.31 5.83
N ASP A 49 -19.76 -3.09 5.21
CA ASP A 49 -19.99 -1.98 4.28
C ASP A 49 -19.72 -0.59 4.86
N TYR A 50 -20.12 -0.36 6.13
CA TYR A 50 -19.88 0.91 6.82
C TYR A 50 -18.38 1.20 7.00
N LEU A 51 -17.59 0.16 7.29
CA LEU A 51 -16.15 0.28 7.48
C LEU A 51 -15.45 0.43 6.13
N ARG A 52 -15.88 -0.34 5.13
CA ARG A 52 -15.38 -0.26 3.76
C ARG A 52 -15.53 1.15 3.21
N LEU A 53 -16.70 1.77 3.41
CA LEU A 53 -16.96 3.14 2.97
C LEU A 53 -16.08 4.14 3.74
N ALA A 54 -15.98 4.00 5.07
CA ALA A 54 -15.18 4.90 5.90
C ALA A 54 -13.70 4.91 5.48
N PHE A 55 -13.09 3.75 5.31
CA PHE A 55 -11.70 3.66 4.84
C PHE A 55 -11.54 4.15 3.41
N ARG A 56 -12.50 3.88 2.52
CA ARG A 56 -12.44 4.40 1.14
C ARG A 56 -12.42 5.92 1.12
N ILE A 57 -13.28 6.58 1.91
CA ILE A 57 -13.29 8.04 2.05
C ILE A 57 -11.95 8.53 2.62
N LEU A 58 -11.47 7.89 3.69
CA LEU A 58 -10.24 8.30 4.35
C LEU A 58 -9.01 8.17 3.44
N THR A 59 -8.96 7.13 2.62
CA THR A 59 -7.91 6.90 1.62
C THR A 59 -7.99 7.88 0.46
N LEU A 60 -9.20 8.27 0.02
CA LEU A 60 -9.36 9.35 -0.95
C LEU A 60 -8.91 10.70 -0.38
N VAL A 61 -9.21 10.98 0.89
CA VAL A 61 -8.71 12.18 1.57
C VAL A 61 -7.19 12.16 1.67
N PHE A 62 -6.59 11.00 1.97
CA PHE A 62 -5.14 10.83 1.96
C PHE A 62 -4.54 11.09 0.57
N ASP A 63 -5.12 10.51 -0.48
CA ASP A 63 -4.66 10.69 -1.86
C ASP A 63 -4.82 12.15 -2.32
N ALA A 64 -5.89 12.82 -1.88
CA ALA A 64 -6.13 14.23 -2.16
C ALA A 64 -5.25 15.19 -1.33
N TRP A 65 -4.71 14.74 -0.18
CA TRP A 65 -3.90 15.58 0.72
C TRP A 65 -2.62 16.11 0.06
N SER A 66 -2.17 15.47 -1.02
CA SER A 66 -1.01 15.85 -1.81
C SER A 66 -1.27 17.07 -2.72
N PHE A 67 -2.54 17.37 -3.03
CA PHE A 67 -2.90 18.47 -3.95
C PHE A 67 -2.40 19.84 -3.50
N PRO A 68 -2.59 20.28 -2.25
CA PRO A 68 -2.17 21.62 -1.81
C PRO A 68 -0.65 21.84 -1.88
N VAL A 69 0.14 20.76 -1.82
CA VAL A 69 1.62 20.84 -1.74
C VAL A 69 2.28 20.55 -3.09
N ALA A 70 1.75 19.58 -3.85
CA ALA A 70 2.39 19.07 -5.08
C ALA A 70 1.52 19.25 -6.34
N GLY A 71 0.28 19.71 -6.21
CA GLY A 71 -0.67 19.88 -7.32
C GLY A 71 -1.13 18.56 -7.97
N LYS A 72 -0.81 17.42 -7.36
CA LYS A 72 -1.08 16.07 -7.89
C LYS A 72 -1.46 15.14 -6.73
N PRO A 73 -2.24 14.07 -6.98
CA PRO A 73 -2.59 13.09 -5.95
C PRO A 73 -1.38 12.25 -5.52
N PHE A 74 -1.46 11.65 -4.34
CA PHE A 74 -0.39 10.85 -3.72
C PHE A 74 0.13 9.76 -4.67
N HIS A 75 -0.76 9.03 -5.34
CA HIS A 75 -0.37 7.96 -6.24
C HIS A 75 0.41 8.43 -7.49
N GLN A 76 0.50 9.73 -7.76
CA GLN A 76 1.31 10.29 -8.85
C GLN A 76 2.62 10.92 -8.37
N LEU A 77 2.84 10.99 -7.05
CA LEU A 77 4.08 11.51 -6.49
C LEU A 77 5.25 10.58 -6.83
N SER A 78 6.45 11.15 -6.90
CA SER A 78 7.69 10.35 -6.97
C SER A 78 7.85 9.50 -5.71
N PRO A 79 8.60 8.38 -5.76
CA PRO A 79 8.79 7.49 -4.62
C PRO A 79 9.24 8.22 -3.33
N ASP A 80 10.17 9.18 -3.44
CA ASP A 80 10.65 9.97 -2.30
C ASP A 80 9.54 10.83 -1.67
N ARG A 81 8.72 11.46 -2.51
CA ARG A 81 7.60 12.31 -2.07
C ARG A 81 6.48 11.49 -1.47
N ARG A 82 6.23 10.28 -1.98
CA ARG A 82 5.30 9.33 -1.36
C ARG A 82 5.78 8.95 0.04
N ALA A 83 7.06 8.58 0.17
CA ALA A 83 7.65 8.21 1.45
C ALA A 83 7.58 9.34 2.48
N ASP A 84 7.82 10.58 2.07
CA ASP A 84 7.73 11.75 2.95
C ASP A 84 6.30 12.02 3.43
N GLN A 85 5.30 11.92 2.55
CA GLN A 85 3.90 12.07 2.95
C GLN A 85 3.45 10.95 3.91
N LEU A 86 3.83 9.70 3.63
CA LEU A 86 3.58 8.57 4.53
C LEU A 86 4.18 8.83 5.91
N ARG A 87 5.43 9.28 5.97
CA ARG A 87 6.12 9.64 7.22
C ARG A 87 5.38 10.77 7.94
N HIS A 88 4.99 11.82 7.23
CA HIS A 88 4.26 12.95 7.81
C HIS A 88 2.93 12.53 8.42
N TRP A 89 2.19 11.63 7.77
CA TRP A 89 0.93 11.09 8.29
C TRP A 89 1.16 10.13 9.46
N GLN A 90 2.20 9.30 9.40
CA GLN A 90 2.58 8.39 10.48
C GLN A 90 3.00 9.11 11.76
N PHE A 91 3.63 10.28 11.67
CA PHE A 91 4.03 11.07 12.84
C PHE A 91 3.08 12.24 13.14
N SER A 92 1.89 12.25 12.55
CA SER A 92 0.93 13.32 12.77
C SER A 92 0.24 13.24 14.13
N ARG A 93 -0.07 14.39 14.74
CA ARG A 93 -0.77 14.47 16.04
C ARG A 93 -2.24 14.01 15.97
N LEU A 94 -2.85 14.02 14.78
CA LEU A 94 -4.22 13.56 14.56
C LEU A 94 -4.26 12.04 14.52
N LYS A 95 -4.75 11.38 15.60
CA LYS A 95 -4.72 9.92 15.80
C LYS A 95 -5.24 9.07 14.63
N ILE A 96 -6.16 9.60 13.83
CA ILE A 96 -6.71 8.90 12.66
C ILE A 96 -5.65 8.67 11.57
N ARG A 97 -4.71 9.61 11.40
CA ARG A 97 -3.66 9.52 10.38
C ARG A 97 -2.67 8.38 10.63
N PRO A 98 -1.99 8.28 11.78
CA PRO A 98 -1.11 7.16 12.05
C PRO A 98 -1.87 5.84 12.09
N ALA A 99 -3.12 5.82 12.57
CA ALA A 99 -3.95 4.61 12.56
C ALA A 99 -4.21 4.09 11.13
N LEU A 100 -4.50 4.98 10.18
CA LEU A 100 -4.65 4.62 8.75
C LEU A 100 -3.36 4.01 8.19
N ILE A 101 -2.22 4.66 8.45
CA ILE A 101 -0.92 4.18 7.98
C ILE A 101 -0.57 2.83 8.61
N SER A 102 -0.76 2.68 9.92
CA SER A 102 -0.55 1.41 10.63
C SER A 102 -1.44 0.31 10.08
N PHE A 103 -2.71 0.60 9.78
CA PHE A 103 -3.63 -0.36 9.19
C PHE A 103 -3.12 -0.89 7.84
N TYR A 104 -2.80 0.02 6.90
CA TYR A 104 -2.28 -0.39 5.59
C TYR A 104 -0.91 -1.07 5.69
N ARG A 105 -0.08 -0.62 6.63
CA ARG A 105 1.23 -1.23 6.89
C ARG A 105 1.07 -2.68 7.33
N THR A 106 0.21 -2.95 8.30
CA THR A 106 -0.08 -4.31 8.76
C THR A 106 -0.59 -5.19 7.62
N LEU A 107 -1.58 -4.73 6.82
CA LEU A 107 -2.06 -5.53 5.69
C LEU A 107 -0.99 -5.77 4.62
N THR A 108 -0.18 -4.76 4.31
CA THR A 108 0.92 -4.88 3.35
C THR A 108 1.94 -5.92 3.82
N PHE A 109 2.30 -5.92 5.10
CA PHE A 109 3.19 -6.92 5.68
C PHE A 109 2.58 -8.33 5.64
N PHE A 110 1.30 -8.48 6.00
CA PHE A 110 0.64 -9.78 5.89
C PHE A 110 0.65 -10.31 4.46
N GLY A 111 0.37 -9.44 3.48
CA GLY A 111 0.48 -9.78 2.06
C GLY A 111 1.90 -10.18 1.67
N LEU A 112 2.90 -9.40 2.12
CA LEU A 112 4.32 -9.67 1.85
C LEU A 112 4.76 -11.02 2.41
N TYR A 113 4.45 -11.31 3.67
CA TYR A 113 4.78 -12.60 4.28
C TYR A 113 4.04 -13.76 3.60
N SER A 114 2.78 -13.55 3.22
CA SER A 114 2.02 -14.57 2.49
C SER A 114 2.67 -14.88 1.13
N GLU A 115 3.21 -13.88 0.45
CA GLU A 115 3.83 -14.06 -0.86
C GLU A 115 5.23 -14.68 -0.76
N LEU A 116 6.04 -14.21 0.19
CA LEU A 116 7.35 -14.81 0.49
C LEU A 116 7.21 -16.27 0.91
N TYR A 117 6.19 -16.61 1.73
CA TYR A 117 5.93 -17.98 2.13
C TYR A 117 5.59 -18.90 0.94
N LYS A 118 4.78 -18.44 -0.02
CA LYS A 118 4.52 -19.21 -1.25
C LYS A 118 5.80 -19.46 -2.04
N GLN A 119 6.63 -18.41 -2.20
CA GLN A 119 7.89 -18.50 -2.94
C GLN A 119 8.87 -19.49 -2.30
N ASP A 120 8.93 -19.54 -0.96
CA ASP A 120 9.76 -20.51 -0.23
C ASP A 120 9.25 -21.95 -0.40
N VAL A 121 7.92 -22.16 -0.40
CA VAL A 121 7.31 -23.48 -0.66
C VAL A 121 7.59 -23.95 -2.08
N GLU A 122 7.47 -23.08 -3.08
CA GLU A 122 7.76 -23.40 -4.48
C GLU A 122 9.25 -23.70 -4.70
N CYS A 123 10.15 -22.92 -4.08
CA CYS A 123 11.60 -23.15 -4.17
C CYS A 123 12.03 -24.44 -3.45
N GLY A 124 11.38 -24.79 -2.34
CA GLY A 124 11.56 -26.07 -1.65
C GLY A 124 11.08 -27.26 -2.48
N SER A 125 9.91 -27.16 -3.09
CA SER A 125 9.32 -28.23 -3.92
C SER A 125 10.14 -28.51 -5.19
N HIS A 126 10.79 -27.47 -5.75
CA HIS A 126 11.67 -27.61 -6.92
C HIS A 126 13.06 -28.21 -6.60
N ARG A 127 13.45 -28.29 -5.32
CA ARG A 127 14.71 -28.96 -4.89
C ARG A 127 14.55 -30.44 -4.55
N GLU A 128 13.35 -30.89 -4.20
CA GLU A 128 13.10 -32.31 -3.84
C GLU A 128 12.86 -33.21 -5.05
N HIS A 129 12.67 -32.64 -6.25
CA HIS A 129 12.44 -33.39 -7.49
C HIS A 129 13.68 -33.55 -8.39
N ASN A 130 14.89 -33.34 -7.86
CA ASN A 130 16.14 -33.52 -8.61
C ASN A 130 17.12 -34.46 -7.90
#